data_AF-A0A0V0H3N6-F1
#
_entry.id   AF-A0A0V0H3N6-F1
#
_cell.length_a   1.000
_cell.length_b   1.000
_cell.length_c   1.000
_cell.angle_alpha   90.00
_cell.angle_beta   90.00
_cell.angle_gamma   90.00
#
_symmetry.space_group_name_H-M   'P 1'
#
loop_
_entity.id
_entity.type
_entity.pdbx_description
1 polymer ?
#
loop_
_entity_poly.entity_id
_entity_poly.type
_entity_poly.pdbx_seq_one_letter_code
_entity_poly.pdbx_strand_id
1 'polypeptide(L)'
;MVNAVCGAYGFCSSNDNETVNCDCLPGYVFLDPSNPTKGCHPETMINFCAGHLSSGNFTIEAIQDSDMPYNEVGDYEIYRDVHEEECKKVIMEDCYAMAASLINRECHKRRTPILNARRISMTTGSVSFIKVPIKSAKDDISIKKEIQ
;
A
#
# COMPACT_ATOMS: atom_id res chain seq x y z
N MET A 1 20.68 9.36 -2.09
CA MET A 1 19.72 8.28 -1.83
C MET A 1 19.06 7.97 -3.15
N VAL A 2 19.05 6.71 -3.61
CA VAL A 2 18.31 6.34 -4.82
C VAL A 2 16.83 6.21 -4.46
N ASN A 3 15.98 6.88 -5.20
CA ASN A 3 14.53 6.82 -5.01
C ASN A 3 13.92 5.91 -6.08
N ALA A 4 12.78 5.30 -5.75
CA ALA A 4 11.94 4.49 -6.62
C ALA A 4 12.64 3.28 -7.27
N VAL A 5 13.55 2.61 -6.55
CA VAL A 5 14.28 1.41 -7.05
C VAL A 5 13.33 0.30 -7.52
N CYS A 6 12.23 0.09 -6.80
CA CYS A 6 11.19 -0.88 -7.15
C CYS A 6 9.99 -0.25 -7.85
N GLY A 7 10.11 0.98 -8.37
CA GLY A 7 9.02 1.69 -9.02
C GLY A 7 7.84 2.02 -8.10
N ALA A 8 6.72 2.43 -8.72
CA ALA A 8 5.47 2.72 -8.00
C ALA A 8 4.83 1.46 -7.43
N TYR A 9 4.32 1.56 -6.20
CA TYR A 9 3.69 0.48 -5.44
C TYR A 9 4.57 -0.77 -5.23
N GLY A 10 5.86 -0.68 -5.56
CA GLY A 10 6.85 -1.71 -5.29
C GLY A 10 7.36 -1.63 -3.86
N PHE A 11 7.69 -2.79 -3.32
CA PHE A 11 8.22 -3.01 -1.97
C PHE A 11 9.65 -3.53 -2.05
N CYS A 12 10.59 -2.76 -1.51
CA CYS A 12 11.99 -3.09 -1.49
C CYS A 12 12.35 -3.91 -0.24
N SER A 13 13.07 -5.01 -0.42
CA SER A 13 13.70 -5.74 0.68
C SER A 13 15.16 -6.05 0.36
N SER A 14 15.97 -6.22 1.40
CA SER A 14 17.37 -6.63 1.25
C SER A 14 17.75 -7.50 2.45
N ASN A 15 18.36 -8.65 2.16
CA ASN A 15 18.79 -9.60 3.19
C ASN A 15 20.23 -9.34 3.66
N ASP A 16 21.06 -8.73 2.81
CA ASP A 16 22.50 -8.54 2.96
C ASP A 16 22.94 -7.06 2.82
N ASN A 17 21.99 -6.14 2.60
CA ASN A 17 22.21 -4.74 2.24
C ASN A 17 22.98 -4.52 0.92
N GLU A 18 23.21 -5.56 0.13
CA GLU A 18 23.92 -5.52 -1.15
C GLU A 18 22.98 -5.87 -2.33
N THR A 19 22.10 -6.84 -2.11
CA THR A 19 21.11 -7.31 -3.06
C THR A 19 19.76 -6.67 -2.76
N VAL A 20 19.19 -5.98 -3.75
CA VAL A 20 17.83 -5.42 -3.67
C VAL A 20 16.85 -6.38 -4.33
N ASN A 21 15.85 -6.79 -3.56
CA ASN A 21 14.69 -7.51 -4.05
C ASN A 21 13.49 -6.57 -4.14
N CYS A 22 12.77 -6.65 -5.25
CA CYS A 22 11.55 -5.89 -5.48
C CYS A 22 10.36 -6.83 -5.58
N ASP A 23 9.39 -6.63 -4.70
CA ASP A 23 8.07 -7.25 -4.73
C ASP A 23 6.99 -6.19 -4.86
N CYS A 24 5.72 -6.59 -4.93
CA CYS A 24 4.60 -5.66 -4.90
C CYS A 24 4.00 -5.54 -3.49
N LEU A 25 3.49 -4.36 -3.17
CA LEU A 25 2.64 -4.19 -1.99
C LEU A 25 1.39 -5.11 -2.08
N PRO A 26 0.83 -5.53 -0.93
CA PRO A 26 -0.43 -6.28 -0.90
C PRO A 26 -1.53 -5.66 -1.76
N GLY A 27 -2.21 -6.47 -2.57
CA GLY A 27 -3.22 -6.02 -3.53
C GLY A 27 -2.69 -5.45 -4.85
N TYR A 28 -1.37 -5.48 -5.06
CA TYR A 28 -0.72 -5.04 -6.29
C TYR A 28 0.02 -6.19 -6.97
N VAL A 29 0.14 -6.12 -8.28
CA VAL A 29 0.87 -7.09 -9.12
C VAL A 29 1.87 -6.38 -10.02
N PHE A 30 2.91 -7.09 -10.46
CA PHE A 30 3.98 -6.50 -11.27
C PHE A 30 3.44 -5.92 -12.56
N LEU A 31 3.88 -4.71 -12.91
CA LEU A 31 3.63 -4.11 -14.21
C LEU A 31 4.30 -4.91 -15.34
N ASP A 32 5.48 -5.45 -15.06
CA ASP A 32 6.23 -6.31 -15.95
C ASP A 32 6.88 -7.42 -15.11
N PRO A 33 6.34 -8.65 -15.12
CA PRO A 33 6.90 -9.77 -14.34
C PRO A 33 8.34 -10.11 -14.71
N SER A 34 8.81 -9.74 -15.91
CA SER A 34 10.21 -9.93 -16.32
C SER A 34 11.15 -8.85 -15.79
N ASN A 35 10.61 -7.74 -15.29
CA ASN A 35 11.37 -6.63 -14.73
C ASN A 35 10.65 -5.99 -13.52
N PRO A 36 10.79 -6.60 -12.32
CA PRO A 36 10.18 -6.12 -11.07
C PRO A 36 10.47 -4.65 -10.72
N THR A 37 11.60 -4.09 -11.19
CA THR A 37 11.97 -2.70 -10.91
C THR A 37 11.07 -1.66 -11.58
N LYS A 38 10.28 -2.07 -12.59
CA LYS A 38 9.28 -1.19 -13.22
C LYS A 38 8.08 -0.89 -12.30
N GLY A 39 7.98 -1.56 -11.16
CA GLY A 39 6.91 -1.38 -10.19
C GLY A 39 5.67 -2.19 -10.50
N CYS A 40 4.58 -1.79 -9.86
CA CYS A 40 3.36 -2.56 -9.74
C CYS A 40 2.14 -1.72 -10.07
N HIS A 41 1.02 -2.38 -10.31
CA HIS A 41 -0.30 -1.76 -10.44
C HIS A 41 -1.32 -2.50 -9.58
N PRO A 42 -2.46 -1.87 -9.23
CA PRO A 42 -3.52 -2.54 -8.49
C PRO A 42 -3.97 -3.80 -9.25
N GLU A 43 -4.12 -4.92 -8.53
CA GLU A 43 -4.66 -6.15 -9.12
C GLU A 43 -6.14 -5.97 -9.49
N THR A 44 -6.87 -5.20 -8.70
CA THR A 44 -8.29 -4.88 -8.91
C THR A 44 -8.49 -3.38 -8.79
N MET A 45 -9.08 -2.76 -9.81
CA MET A 45 -9.44 -1.34 -9.76
C MET A 45 -10.78 -1.18 -9.05
N ILE A 46 -10.77 -0.54 -7.88
CA ILE A 46 -11.97 -0.17 -7.13
C ILE A 46 -12.00 1.34 -6.93
N ASN A 47 -13.13 1.97 -7.25
CA ASN A 47 -13.39 3.36 -6.88
C ASN A 47 -14.01 3.42 -5.48
N PHE A 48 -13.20 3.48 -4.43
CA PHE A 48 -13.68 3.55 -3.05
C PHE A 48 -14.58 4.76 -2.74
N CYS A 49 -14.62 5.79 -3.60
CA CYS A 49 -15.48 6.96 -3.43
C CYS A 49 -16.85 6.78 -4.11
N ALA A 50 -17.09 5.68 -4.82
CA ALA A 50 -18.40 5.40 -5.38
C ALA A 50 -19.41 5.17 -4.25
N GLY A 51 -20.49 5.98 -4.21
CA GLY A 51 -21.46 6.04 -3.10
C GLY A 51 -22.24 4.76 -2.78
N HIS A 52 -21.96 3.65 -3.47
CA HIS A 52 -22.53 2.32 -3.23
C HIS A 52 -21.56 1.37 -2.52
N LEU A 53 -20.29 1.75 -2.37
CA LEU A 53 -19.28 0.90 -1.72
C LEU A 53 -19.27 1.17 -0.21
N SER A 54 -19.96 0.29 0.51
CA SER A 54 -19.89 0.23 1.97
C SER A 54 -18.48 -0.14 2.45
N SER A 55 -18.19 0.14 3.72
CA SER A 55 -16.97 -0.14 4.50
C SER A 55 -16.54 -1.62 4.57
N GLY A 56 -17.08 -2.49 3.71
CA GLY A 56 -16.80 -3.93 3.63
C GLY A 56 -16.15 -4.41 2.32
N ASN A 57 -15.72 -3.51 1.43
CA ASN A 57 -15.11 -3.88 0.14
C ASN A 57 -13.58 -3.86 0.15
N PHE A 58 -12.96 -3.69 1.32
CA PHE A 58 -11.52 -3.73 1.47
C PHE A 58 -11.15 -4.35 2.82
N THR A 59 -9.92 -4.81 2.90
CA THR A 59 -9.22 -5.14 4.14
C THR A 59 -8.03 -4.19 4.30
N ILE A 60 -7.51 -4.09 5.53
CA ILE A 60 -6.24 -3.41 5.79
C ILE A 60 -5.18 -4.46 6.10
N GLU A 61 -4.15 -4.52 5.26
CA GLU A 61 -2.99 -5.39 5.47
C GLU A 61 -1.85 -4.63 6.15
N ALA A 62 -1.24 -5.24 7.16
CA ALA A 62 -0.16 -4.66 7.94
C ALA A 62 1.18 -5.31 7.59
N ILE A 63 2.17 -4.49 7.25
CA ILE A 63 3.56 -4.90 7.02
C ILE A 63 4.40 -4.40 8.20
N GLN A 64 4.83 -5.32 9.05
CA GLN A 64 5.72 -5.03 10.18
C GLN A 64 7.11 -4.58 9.69
N ASP A 65 7.83 -3.84 10.54
CA ASP A 65 9.14 -3.23 10.30
C ASP A 65 9.31 -2.70 8.86
N SER A 66 8.40 -1.80 8.48
CA SER A 66 8.39 -1.19 7.17
C SER A 66 8.06 0.30 7.22
N ASP A 67 8.55 1.05 6.24
CA ASP A 67 8.21 2.45 6.01
C ASP A 67 8.04 2.75 4.50
N MET A 68 7.56 3.96 4.21
CA MET A 68 7.35 4.49 2.85
C MET A 68 7.89 5.92 2.75
N PRO A 69 9.21 6.12 2.92
CA PRO A 69 9.79 7.45 2.99
C PRO A 69 9.68 8.17 1.64
N TYR A 70 8.99 9.31 1.62
CA TYR A 70 8.86 10.12 0.42
C TYR A 70 9.10 11.62 0.70
N ASN A 71 10.37 11.94 0.95
CA ASN A 71 10.80 13.25 1.43
C ASN A 71 10.58 14.40 0.43
N GLU A 72 10.43 14.12 -0.86
CA GLU A 72 10.31 15.15 -1.91
C GLU A 72 8.89 15.73 -2.03
N VAL A 73 7.86 14.88 -1.85
CA VAL A 73 6.44 15.30 -1.96
C VAL A 73 5.76 15.35 -0.59
N GLY A 74 6.37 14.72 0.42
CA GLY A 74 5.87 14.67 1.78
C GLY A 74 4.63 13.80 1.95
N ASP A 75 4.16 13.74 3.18
CA ASP A 75 2.92 13.06 3.52
C ASP A 75 1.70 13.85 3.04
N TYR A 76 0.56 13.17 2.89
CA TYR A 76 -0.70 13.85 2.65
C TYR A 76 -1.10 14.60 3.94
N GLU A 77 -1.11 13.87 5.05
CA GLU A 77 -1.38 14.35 6.40
C GLU A 77 -0.58 13.52 7.42
N ILE A 78 -0.29 14.12 8.58
CA ILE A 78 0.39 13.44 9.70
C ILE A 78 -0.48 13.57 10.94
N TYR A 79 -0.83 12.43 11.54
CA TYR A 79 -1.60 12.35 12.78
C TYR A 79 -0.67 11.92 13.91
N ARG A 80 -0.62 12.66 15.01
CA ARG A 80 0.30 12.41 16.14
C ARG A 80 -0.40 11.76 17.32
N ASP A 81 0.39 11.09 18.16
CA ASP A 81 -0.05 10.42 19.39
C ASP A 81 -1.13 9.34 19.18
N VAL A 82 -1.15 8.73 17.99
CA VAL A 82 -2.11 7.69 17.61
C VAL A 82 -1.53 6.29 17.81
N HIS A 83 -2.42 5.30 18.00
CA HIS A 83 -2.05 3.89 17.97
C HIS A 83 -2.46 3.26 16.63
N GLU A 84 -2.18 1.98 16.50
CA GLU A 84 -2.42 1.20 15.28
C GLU A 84 -3.86 1.30 14.79
N GLU A 85 -4.86 1.16 15.67
CA GLU A 85 -6.26 1.18 15.28
C GLU A 85 -6.73 2.56 14.81
N GLU A 86 -6.25 3.66 15.41
CA GLU A 86 -6.53 4.99 14.89
C GLU A 86 -5.85 5.24 13.54
N CYS A 87 -4.61 4.77 13.35
CA CYS A 87 -3.92 4.90 12.07
C CYS A 87 -4.59 4.10 10.95
N LYS A 88 -5.12 2.91 11.25
CA LYS A 88 -5.97 2.16 10.32
C LYS A 88 -7.22 2.96 9.95
N LYS A 89 -7.92 3.55 10.93
CA LYS A 89 -9.12 4.36 10.65
C LYS A 89 -8.84 5.54 9.72
N VAL A 90 -7.71 6.23 9.89
CA VAL A 90 -7.28 7.35 9.02
C VAL A 90 -7.28 6.96 7.54
N ILE A 91 -6.84 5.73 7.21
CA ILE A 91 -6.88 5.26 5.82
C ILE A 91 -8.25 4.70 5.45
N MET A 92 -9.00 4.10 6.37
CA MET A 92 -10.32 3.52 6.07
C MET A 92 -11.36 4.59 5.71
N GLU A 93 -11.34 5.73 6.39
CA GLU A 93 -12.35 6.79 6.25
C GLU A 93 -12.11 7.70 5.03
N ASP A 94 -10.89 7.74 4.49
CA ASP A 94 -10.57 8.45 3.26
C ASP A 94 -10.55 7.51 2.06
N CYS A 95 -11.45 7.74 1.10
CA CYS A 95 -11.58 6.90 -0.08
C CYS A 95 -10.40 7.00 -1.08
N TYR A 96 -9.58 8.06 -1.02
CA TYR A 96 -8.37 8.21 -1.85
C TYR A 96 -7.10 7.68 -1.16
N ALA A 97 -7.14 7.51 0.16
CA ALA A 97 -5.99 7.01 0.91
C ALA A 97 -5.84 5.49 0.72
N MET A 98 -4.65 5.08 0.27
CA MET A 98 -4.31 3.68 0.02
C MET A 98 -3.30 3.12 1.02
N ALA A 99 -2.49 3.98 1.66
CA ALA A 99 -1.50 3.53 2.62
C ALA A 99 -1.18 4.57 3.69
N ALA A 100 -0.73 4.08 4.85
CA ALA A 100 -0.12 4.88 5.90
C ALA A 100 1.03 4.13 6.57
N SER A 101 1.97 4.85 7.19
CA SER A 101 2.99 4.26 8.06
C SER A 101 2.81 4.80 9.48
N LEU A 102 2.74 3.93 10.48
CA LEU A 102 2.83 4.28 11.90
C LEU A 102 4.29 4.17 12.35
N ILE A 103 4.89 5.31 12.72
CA ILE A 103 6.28 5.42 13.15
C ILE A 103 6.28 6.29 14.41
N ASN A 104 6.78 5.77 15.54
CA ASN A 104 6.86 6.52 16.81
C ASN A 104 5.54 7.22 17.23
N ARG A 105 4.39 6.52 17.09
CA ARG A 105 3.03 7.07 17.34
C ARG A 105 2.61 8.22 16.41
N GLU A 106 3.34 8.46 15.33
CA GLU A 106 2.91 9.31 14.22
C GLU A 106 2.41 8.43 13.07
N CYS A 107 1.17 8.65 12.64
CA CYS A 107 0.60 8.03 11.46
C CYS A 107 0.79 8.97 10.27
N HIS A 108 1.63 8.53 9.35
CA HIS A 108 1.96 9.23 8.10
C HIS A 108 1.05 8.71 7.00
N LYS A 109 -0.02 9.45 6.68
CA LYS A 109 -0.93 9.14 5.58
C LYS A 109 -0.22 9.45 4.27
N ARG A 110 0.02 8.43 3.46
CA ARG A 110 0.88 8.57 2.27
C ARG A 110 0.09 9.06 1.06
N ARG A 111 0.74 9.90 0.25
CA ARG A 111 0.21 10.32 -1.06
C ARG A 111 0.35 9.19 -2.07
N THR A 112 -0.57 9.12 -3.01
CA THR A 112 -0.50 8.22 -4.15
C THR A 112 0.20 8.91 -5.34
N PRO A 113 0.96 8.16 -6.17
CA PRO A 113 1.29 6.75 -6.03
C PRO A 113 2.23 6.49 -4.85
N ILE A 114 2.13 5.31 -4.23
CA ILE A 114 3.03 4.93 -3.14
C ILE A 114 4.41 4.65 -3.73
N LEU A 115 5.45 5.24 -3.14
CA LEU A 115 6.83 5.11 -3.58
C LEU A 115 7.73 4.78 -2.41
N ASN A 116 8.88 4.19 -2.72
CA ASN A 116 9.94 3.86 -1.75
C ASN A 116 9.49 2.97 -0.59
N ALA A 117 8.40 2.20 -0.74
CA ALA A 117 8.01 1.26 0.30
C ALA A 117 9.13 0.24 0.50
N ARG A 118 9.52 -0.01 1.75
CA ARG A 118 10.65 -0.90 2.01
C ARG A 118 10.55 -1.59 3.37
N ARG A 119 11.26 -2.71 3.47
CA ARG A 119 11.60 -3.33 4.74
C ARG A 119 12.69 -2.51 5.44
N ILE A 120 12.56 -2.37 6.75
CA ILE A 120 13.57 -1.78 7.63
C ILE A 120 14.24 -2.93 8.37
N SER A 121 15.58 -2.96 8.34
CA SER A 121 16.37 -4.06 8.94
C SER A 121 16.42 -4.02 10.47
N MET A 122 16.05 -2.90 11.09
CA MET A 122 15.97 -2.75 12.54
C MET A 122 14.50 -2.80 12.98
N THR A 123 14.20 -3.57 14.03
CA THR A 123 12.87 -3.60 14.66
C THR A 123 12.62 -2.29 15.38
N THR A 124 12.14 -1.29 14.65
CA THR A 124 11.70 0.00 15.20
C THR A 124 10.25 -0.05 15.67
N GLY A 125 9.55 -1.16 15.42
CA GLY A 125 8.10 -1.26 15.65
C GLY A 125 7.29 -0.44 14.65
N SER A 126 7.90 0.01 13.55
CA SER A 126 7.21 0.72 12.48
C SER A 126 6.32 -0.23 11.71
N VAL A 127 5.09 0.18 11.40
CA VAL A 127 4.13 -0.63 10.67
C VAL A 127 3.58 0.16 9.51
N SER A 128 3.57 -0.42 8.31
CA SER A 128 2.83 0.15 7.18
C SER A 128 1.51 -0.57 6.97
N PHE A 129 0.45 0.20 6.78
CA PHE A 129 -0.90 -0.29 6.52
C PHE A 129 -1.27 -0.04 5.06
N ILE A 130 -1.77 -1.07 4.38
CA ILE A 130 -2.21 -1.02 2.98
C ILE A 130 -3.69 -1.32 2.91
N LYS A 131 -4.47 -0.45 2.26
CA LYS A 131 -5.86 -0.72 1.92
C LYS A 131 -5.90 -1.62 0.69
N VAL A 132 -6.44 -2.82 0.85
CA VAL A 132 -6.49 -3.86 -0.19
C VAL A 132 -7.95 -4.16 -0.56
N PRO A 133 -8.34 -4.04 -1.83
CA PRO A 133 -9.62 -4.52 -2.35
C PRO A 133 -9.94 -5.95 -1.94
N ILE A 134 -11.13 -6.21 -1.41
CA ILE A 134 -11.66 -7.57 -1.29
C ILE A 134 -12.31 -7.94 -2.62
N LYS A 135 -11.84 -9.00 -3.27
CA LYS A 135 -12.52 -9.56 -4.45
C LYS A 135 -13.91 -10.04 -4.03
N SER A 136 -14.94 -9.30 -4.42
CA SER A 136 -16.31 -9.77 -4.26
C SER A 136 -16.57 -10.89 -5.27
N ALA A 137 -17.08 -12.03 -4.83
CA ALA A 137 -17.50 -13.14 -5.70
C ALA A 137 -18.58 -12.74 -6.75
N LYS A 138 -19.10 -11.51 -6.69
CA LYS A 138 -20.08 -10.95 -7.63
C LYS A 138 -19.44 -10.45 -8.94
N ASP A 139 -18.17 -10.05 -8.94
CA ASP A 139 -17.49 -9.61 -10.16
C ASP A 139 -17.18 -10.79 -11.09
N ASP A 140 -17.02 -12.00 -10.54
CA ASP A 140 -16.88 -13.26 -11.28
C ASP A 140 -18.17 -13.63 -12.05
N ILE A 141 -19.34 -13.21 -11.55
CA ILE A 141 -20.65 -13.47 -12.19
C ILE A 141 -20.91 -12.49 -13.34
N SER A 142 -20.49 -11.23 -13.21
CA SER A 142 -20.64 -10.23 -14.28
C SER A 142 -19.78 -10.56 -15.50
N ILE A 143 -18.54 -11.02 -15.29
CA ILE A 143 -17.65 -11.46 -16.38
C ILE A 143 -18.21 -12.73 -17.06
N LYS A 144 -18.83 -13.65 -16.32
CA LYS A 144 -19.47 -14.84 -16.90
C LYS A 144 -20.74 -14.55 -17.68
N LYS A 145 -21.41 -13.41 -17.43
CA LYS A 145 -22.62 -13.01 -18.17
C LYS A 145 -22.33 -12.29 -19.49
N GLU A 146 -21.14 -11.72 -19.67
CA GLU A 146 -20.74 -11.09 -20.94
C GLU A 146 -20.14 -12.08 -21.97
N ILE A 147 -19.88 -13.32 -21.56
CA ILE A 147 -19.30 -14.38 -22.42
C ILE A 147 -20.37 -15.39 -22.90
N GLN A 148 -21.66 -15.14 -22.66
CA GLN A 148 -22.77 -16.00 -23.10
C GLN A 148 -23.62 -15.37 -24.20
#